data_AF-A0A7L0RE70-F1
#
_entry.id   AF-A0A7L0RE70-F1
#
_cell.length_a   1.000
_cell.length_b   1.000
_cell.length_c   1.000
_cell.angle_alpha   90.00
_cell.angle_beta   90.00
_cell.angle_gamma   90.00
#
_symmetry.space_group_name_H-M   'P 1'
#
loop_
_entity.id
_entity.type
_entity.pdbx_description
1 polymer ?
#
loop_
_entity_poly.entity_id
_entity_poly.type
_entity_poly.pdbx_seq_one_letter_code
_entity_poly.pdbx_strand_id
1 'polypeptide(L)'
;MGALQPGLPNPAVLPENWHLLIVDFKDCFFTIHLHPDDTPRFAFTLPSINKEAPAQRFEWTFVKAREAHSVFHQNAKGLQQQFNITKDEARGVVRTCPECSHHGPGLG
;
A
#
# COMPACT_ATOMS: atom_id res chain seq x y z
N MET A 1 -2.45 -13.02 25.68
CA MET A 1 -3.75 -12.66 25.08
C MET A 1 -3.78 -11.14 24.91
N GLY A 2 -3.97 -10.63 23.70
CA GLY A 2 -3.99 -9.19 23.42
C GLY A 2 -5.23 -8.51 24.00
N ALA A 3 -5.23 -7.17 24.03
CA ALA A 3 -6.39 -6.41 24.49
C ALA A 3 -7.59 -6.60 23.54
N LEU A 4 -8.78 -6.82 24.09
CA LEU A 4 -10.03 -6.81 23.31
C LEU A 4 -10.30 -5.37 22.86
N GLN A 5 -10.59 -5.17 21.58
CA GLN A 5 -11.01 -3.86 21.07
C GLN A 5 -12.39 -3.50 21.64
N PRO A 6 -12.52 -2.36 22.35
CA PRO A 6 -13.82 -1.89 22.83
C PRO A 6 -14.79 -1.72 21.66
N GLY A 7 -16.02 -2.23 21.81
CA GLY A 7 -17.08 -2.12 20.79
C GLY A 7 -17.17 -3.30 19.81
N LEU A 8 -16.24 -4.26 19.85
CA LEU A 8 -16.36 -5.51 19.10
C LEU A 8 -16.87 -6.65 20.00
N PRO A 9 -17.60 -7.63 19.43
CA PRO A 9 -18.06 -8.79 20.19
C PRO A 9 -16.86 -9.63 20.67
N ASN A 10 -16.96 -10.17 21.89
CA ASN A 10 -15.92 -11.06 22.43
C ASN A 10 -15.87 -12.36 21.60
N PRO A 11 -14.72 -12.73 21.02
CA PRO A 11 -14.58 -13.97 20.25
C PRO A 11 -14.92 -15.23 21.05
N ALA A 12 -14.77 -15.21 22.38
CA ALA A 12 -15.09 -16.34 23.26
C ALA A 12 -16.60 -16.65 23.35
N VAL A 13 -17.46 -15.79 22.79
CA VAL A 13 -18.92 -15.99 22.73
C VAL A 13 -19.33 -16.76 21.46
N LEU A 14 -18.41 -16.96 20.51
CA LEU A 14 -18.70 -17.72 19.29
C LEU A 14 -18.89 -19.22 19.63
N PRO A 15 -19.99 -19.86 19.18
CA PRO A 15 -20.20 -21.29 19.40
C PRO A 15 -19.12 -22.15 18.73
N GLU A 16 -18.64 -23.20 19.42
CA GLU A 16 -17.53 -24.05 18.95
C GLU A 16 -17.82 -24.80 17.64
N ASN A 17 -19.10 -25.02 17.28
CA ASN A 17 -19.52 -25.82 16.13
C ASN A 17 -20.16 -25.00 14.98
N TRP A 18 -19.88 -23.69 14.90
CA TRP A 18 -20.38 -22.85 13.82
C TRP A 18 -19.44 -22.82 12.61
N HIS A 19 -20.02 -22.76 11.41
CA HIS A 19 -19.27 -22.51 10.19
C HIS A 19 -18.85 -21.04 10.16
N LEU A 20 -17.56 -20.79 10.32
CA LEU A 20 -16.98 -19.45 10.32
C LEU A 20 -16.45 -19.10 8.93
N LEU A 21 -16.83 -17.92 8.42
CA LEU A 21 -16.21 -17.31 7.25
C LEU A 21 -15.36 -16.12 7.72
N ILE A 22 -14.06 -16.17 7.45
CA ILE A 22 -13.13 -15.08 7.73
C ILE A 22 -12.84 -14.37 6.41
N VAL A 23 -13.25 -13.11 6.32
CA VAL A 23 -13.00 -12.26 5.15
C VAL A 23 -11.95 -11.23 5.51
N ASP A 24 -10.85 -11.22 4.76
CA ASP A 24 -9.84 -10.17 4.88
C ASP A 24 -10.20 -9.00 3.95
N PHE A 25 -10.26 -7.80 4.53
CA PHE A 25 -10.52 -6.55 3.82
C PHE A 25 -9.31 -5.62 3.84
N LYS A 26 -8.10 -6.09 4.19
CA LYS A 26 -6.96 -5.18 4.38
C LYS A 26 -6.67 -4.33 3.12
N ASP A 27 -6.85 -4.91 1.94
CA ASP A 27 -6.52 -4.22 0.70
C ASP A 27 -7.54 -3.10 0.38
N CYS A 28 -8.73 -3.15 0.99
CA CYS A 28 -9.69 -2.06 0.91
C CYS A 28 -9.17 -0.78 1.57
N PHE A 29 -8.25 -0.85 2.54
CA PHE A 29 -7.66 0.36 3.14
C PHE A 29 -6.84 1.19 2.13
N PHE A 30 -6.35 0.59 1.04
CA PHE A 30 -5.65 1.33 -0.01
C PHE A 30 -6.59 2.22 -0.85
N THR A 31 -7.90 1.93 -0.84
CA THR A 31 -8.90 2.77 -1.53
C THR A 31 -9.31 4.00 -0.71
N ILE A 32 -9.01 4.01 0.59
CA ILE A 32 -9.37 5.10 1.48
C ILE A 32 -8.26 6.17 1.45
N HIS A 33 -8.65 7.41 1.16
CA HIS A 33 -7.71 8.54 1.18
C HIS A 33 -7.33 8.89 2.61
N LEU A 34 -6.02 9.01 2.86
CA LEU A 34 -5.50 9.49 4.14
C LEU A 34 -5.48 11.02 4.07
N HIS A 35 -5.72 11.68 5.20
CA HIS A 35 -5.60 13.13 5.28
C HIS A 35 -4.15 13.56 5.00
N PRO A 36 -3.90 14.60 4.18
CA PRO A 36 -2.54 15.04 3.83
C PRO A 36 -1.64 15.24 5.04
N ASP A 37 -2.16 15.89 6.09
CA ASP A 37 -1.41 16.19 7.31
C ASP A 37 -1.02 14.96 8.14
N ASP A 38 -1.72 13.83 7.95
CA ASP A 38 -1.40 12.57 8.63
C ASP A 38 -0.40 11.71 7.85
N THR A 39 -0.21 11.96 6.55
CA THR A 39 0.70 11.19 5.68
C THR A 39 2.10 10.99 6.27
N PRO A 40 2.76 11.99 6.89
CA PRO A 40 4.08 11.81 7.47
C PRO A 40 4.12 10.84 8.66
N ARG A 41 2.99 10.69 9.38
CA ARG A 41 2.86 9.81 10.57
C ARG A 41 2.76 8.33 10.19
N PHE A 42 2.29 8.05 8.97
CA PHE A 42 2.16 6.69 8.43
C PHE A 42 3.35 6.29 7.54
N ALA A 43 4.43 7.06 7.56
CA ALA A 43 5.67 6.66 6.91
C ALA A 43 6.36 5.54 7.71
N PHE A 44 6.93 4.56 7.02
CA PHE A 44 7.71 3.48 7.62
C PHE A 44 9.06 3.34 6.93
N THR A 45 10.01 2.69 7.61
CA THR A 45 11.35 2.50 7.09
C THR A 45 11.65 1.01 6.97
N LEU A 46 12.07 0.57 5.78
CA LEU A 46 12.57 -0.79 5.57
C LEU A 46 14.09 -0.82 5.81
N PRO A 47 14.59 -1.64 6.74
CA PRO A 47 16.02 -1.82 6.95
C PRO A 47 16.64 -2.58 5.77
N SER A 48 17.92 -2.32 5.50
CA SER A 48 18.71 -3.12 4.58
C SER A 48 19.34 -4.31 5.29
N ILE A 49 19.57 -5.39 4.55
CA ILE A 49 20.33 -6.55 5.03
C ILE A 49 21.72 -6.06 5.42
N ASN A 50 22.16 -6.40 6.63
CA ASN A 50 23.48 -6.04 7.17
C ASN A 50 23.84 -4.54 7.11
N LYS A 51 22.88 -3.62 7.00
CA LYS A 51 23.12 -2.18 6.81
C LYS A 51 23.94 -1.84 5.55
N GLU A 52 23.91 -2.69 4.53
CA GLU A 52 24.69 -2.50 3.28
C GLU A 52 24.28 -1.24 2.49
N ALA A 53 23.07 -0.73 2.72
CA ALA A 53 22.58 0.52 2.15
C ALA A 53 21.80 1.33 3.20
N PRO A 54 21.62 2.65 3.01
CA PRO A 54 20.72 3.44 3.84
C PRO A 54 19.32 2.84 3.86
N ALA A 55 18.68 2.85 5.03
CA ALA A 55 17.33 2.32 5.20
C ALA A 55 16.34 3.16 4.37
N GLN A 56 15.46 2.49 3.64
CA GLN A 56 14.54 3.15 2.71
C GLN A 56 13.27 3.56 3.44
N ARG A 57 12.93 4.85 3.36
CA ARG A 57 11.69 5.40 3.93
C ARG A 57 10.60 5.41 2.87
N PHE A 58 9.43 4.89 3.22
CA PHE A 58 8.25 4.83 2.36
C PHE A 58 7.11 5.62 2.99
N GLU A 59 6.42 6.40 2.16
CA GLU A 59 5.20 7.10 2.52
C GLU A 59 3.95 6.33 2.06
N TRP A 60 2.85 6.52 2.78
CA TRP A 60 1.59 5.83 2.50
C TRP A 60 1.05 6.10 1.08
N THR A 61 1.25 7.31 0.56
CA THR A 61 0.87 7.72 -0.79
C THR A 61 1.59 6.93 -1.87
N PHE A 62 2.89 6.68 -1.69
CA PHE A 62 3.71 5.88 -2.61
C PHE A 62 3.27 4.41 -2.63
N VAL A 63 2.96 3.83 -1.46
CA VAL A 63 2.45 2.45 -1.37
C VAL A 63 1.13 2.31 -2.10
N LYS A 64 0.20 3.26 -1.90
CA LYS A 64 -1.08 3.27 -2.64
C LYS A 64 -0.90 3.42 -4.15
N ALA A 65 0.07 4.23 -4.60
CA ALA A 65 0.38 4.37 -6.02
C ALA A 65 0.87 3.06 -6.63
N ARG A 66 1.72 2.30 -5.91
CA ARG A 66 2.17 0.97 -6.35
C ARG A 66 1.02 -0.03 -6.47
N GLU A 67 0.15 -0.07 -5.46
CA GLU A 67 -0.99 -1.00 -5.46
C GLU A 67 -2.02 -0.64 -6.54
N ALA A 68 -2.28 0.63 -6.77
CA ALA A 68 -3.13 1.04 -7.87
C ALA A 68 -2.51 0.69 -9.23
N HIS A 69 -1.20 0.85 -9.39
CA HIS A 69 -0.51 0.48 -10.62
C HIS A 69 -0.46 -1.03 -10.86
N SER A 70 -0.33 -1.86 -9.82
CA SER A 70 -0.34 -3.33 -9.97
C SER A 70 -1.66 -3.87 -10.48
N VAL A 71 -2.77 -3.15 -10.24
CA VAL A 71 -4.12 -3.54 -10.70
C VAL A 71 -4.46 -2.91 -12.05
N PHE A 72 -4.15 -1.63 -12.23
CA PHE A 72 -4.65 -0.85 -13.37
C PHE A 72 -3.59 -0.51 -14.42
N HIS A 73 -2.31 -0.82 -14.16
CA HIS A 73 -1.18 -0.53 -15.05
C HIS A 73 -1.16 0.92 -15.57
N GLN A 74 -1.51 1.86 -14.69
CA GLN A 74 -1.57 3.28 -15.03
C GLN A 74 -0.21 3.84 -15.43
N ASN A 75 -0.23 4.82 -16.31
CA ASN A 75 0.96 5.50 -16.79
C ASN A 75 1.53 6.43 -15.67
N ALA A 76 2.82 6.77 -15.71
CA ALA A 76 3.50 7.58 -14.71
C ALA A 76 2.87 8.98 -14.55
N LYS A 77 2.35 9.57 -15.63
CA LYS A 77 1.66 10.86 -15.56
C LYS A 77 0.35 10.73 -14.76
N GLY A 78 -0.40 9.65 -14.96
CA GLY A 78 -1.62 9.33 -14.23
C GLY A 78 -1.35 9.12 -12.74
N LEU A 79 -0.31 8.35 -12.42
CA LEU A 79 0.10 8.11 -11.03
C LEU A 79 0.52 9.40 -10.31
N GLN A 80 1.32 10.25 -10.97
CA GLN A 80 1.70 11.56 -10.44
C GLN A 80 0.47 12.41 -10.10
N GLN A 81 -0.49 12.50 -11.02
CA GLN A 81 -1.69 13.31 -10.83
C GLN A 81 -2.62 12.74 -9.75
N GLN A 82 -2.80 11.42 -9.74
CA GLN A 82 -3.75 10.76 -8.84
C GLN A 82 -3.26 10.70 -7.39
N PHE A 83 -1.95 10.48 -7.17
CA PHE A 83 -1.37 10.29 -5.85
C PHE A 83 -0.55 11.48 -5.35
N ASN A 84 -0.43 12.55 -6.15
CA ASN A 84 0.39 13.73 -5.87
C ASN A 84 1.83 13.38 -5.48
N ILE A 85 2.40 12.36 -6.13
CA ILE A 85 3.78 11.91 -5.96
C ILE A 85 4.70 12.58 -6.99
N THR A 86 6.01 12.55 -6.77
CA THR A 86 6.95 13.10 -7.75
C THR A 86 6.97 12.26 -9.03
N LYS A 87 7.37 12.89 -10.14
CA LYS A 87 7.46 12.20 -11.44
C LYS A 87 8.45 11.03 -11.42
N ASP A 88 9.53 11.15 -10.64
CA ASP A 88 10.54 10.10 -10.53
C ASP A 88 10.06 8.93 -9.67
N GLU A 89 9.28 9.18 -8.61
CA GLU A 89 8.58 8.14 -7.87
C GLU A 89 7.57 7.41 -8.76
N ALA A 90 6.75 8.15 -9.50
CA ALA A 90 5.77 7.56 -10.41
C ALA A 90 6.45 6.70 -11.50
N ARG A 91 7.57 7.17 -12.05
CA ARG A 91 8.40 6.37 -12.98
C ARG A 91 9.00 5.14 -12.28
N GLY A 92 9.42 5.25 -11.03
CA GLY A 92 9.90 4.13 -10.23
C GLY A 92 8.85 3.03 -10.09
N VAL A 93 7.58 3.41 -9.86
CA VAL A 93 6.46 2.47 -9.82
C VAL A 93 6.31 1.71 -11.14
N VAL A 94 6.25 2.43 -12.27
CA VAL A 94 6.11 1.80 -13.60
C VAL A 94 7.32 0.91 -13.94
N ARG A 95 8.54 1.34 -13.61
CA ARG A 95 9.77 0.59 -13.90
C ARG A 95 9.91 -0.69 -13.08
N THR A 96 9.34 -0.73 -11.88
CA THR A 96 9.38 -1.91 -11.01
C THR A 96 8.24 -2.90 -11.29
N CYS A 97 7.31 -2.55 -12.17
CA CYS A 97 6.25 -3.44 -12.61
C CYS A 97 6.77 -4.48 -13.61
N PRO A 98 6.58 -5.80 -13.37
CA PRO A 98 7.05 -6.84 -14.28
C PRO A 98 6.39 -6.77 -15.66
N GLU A 99 5.15 -6.26 -15.75
CA GLU A 99 4.42 -6.15 -17.01
C GLU A 99 4.79 -4.87 -17.78
N CYS A 100 4.88 -3.73 -17.09
CA CYS A 100 5.11 -2.45 -17.73
C CYS A 100 6.60 -2.12 -17.97
N SER A 101 7.53 -2.78 -17.28
CA SER A 101 8.98 -2.49 -17.36
C SER A 101 9.58 -2.62 -18.76
N HIS A 102 8.97 -3.43 -19.64
CA HIS A 102 9.43 -3.68 -21.01
C HIS A 102 8.80 -2.75 -22.04
N HIS A 103 7.80 -1.96 -21.66
CA HIS A 103 7.18 -0.98 -22.56
C HIS A 103 7.97 0.33 -22.51
N GLY A 104 8.50 0.72 -23.67
CA GLY A 104 9.28 1.94 -23.83
C GLY A 104 8.51 3.20 -23.39
N PRO A 105 9.20 4.36 -23.31
CA PRO A 105 8.73 5.57 -22.62
C PRO A 105 7.48 6.27 -23.23
N GLY A 106 6.77 5.62 -24.16
CA GLY A 106 5.60 6.15 -24.87
C GLY A 106 4.25 5.60 -24.41
N LEU A 107 4.21 4.63 -23.49
CA LEU A 107 2.95 4.09 -22.92
C LEU A 107 2.84 4.29 -21.39
N GLY A 108 3.79 5.05 -20.80
CA GLY A 108 3.89 5.43 -19.39
C GLY A 108 3.80 6.94 -19.19
#